data_AF-A0A929XCD9-F1
#
_entry.id   AF-A0A929XCD9-F1
#
_cell.length_a   1.000
_cell.length_b   1.000
_cell.length_c   1.000
_cell.angle_alpha   90.00
_cell.angle_beta   90.00
_cell.angle_gamma   90.00
#
_symmetry.space_group_name_H-M   'P 1'
#
loop_
_entity.id
_entity.type
_entity.pdbx_description
1 polymer ?
#
loop_
_entity_poly.entity_id
_entity_poly.type
_entity_poly.pdbx_seq_one_letter_code
_entity_poly.pdbx_strand_id
1 'polypeptide(L)' 'GVLGNNQSLEVESFEGHLLEAPSFTKPSDYKGSGVVSAFLKGDHAKIRALKNNMAFLKTRFFRPDLYRKFESPTKEKT' A
#
# COMPACT_ATOMS: atom_id res chain seq x y z
N GLY A 1 16.62 -20.76 -12.11
CA GLY A 1 15.42 -20.41 -11.33
C GLY A 1 15.48 -18.93 -11.05
N VAL A 2 14.53 -18.16 -11.55
CA VAL A 2 14.69 -16.71 -11.77
C VAL A 2 14.03 -15.80 -10.74
N LEU A 3 13.22 -16.29 -9.79
CA LEU A 3 12.60 -15.43 -8.79
C LEU A 3 12.56 -16.12 -7.43
N GLY A 4 13.15 -15.47 -6.43
CA GLY A 4 13.15 -15.90 -5.04
C GLY A 4 11.80 -15.61 -4.38
N ASN A 5 11.19 -16.68 -3.86
CA ASN A 5 9.99 -16.72 -3.02
C ASN A 5 8.65 -16.36 -3.71
N ASN A 6 7.72 -17.31 -3.76
CA ASN A 6 6.38 -17.15 -4.36
C ASN A 6 5.56 -16.01 -3.72
N GLN A 7 5.84 -15.65 -2.47
CA GLN A 7 5.16 -14.56 -1.77
C GLN A 7 5.45 -13.16 -2.35
N SER A 8 6.52 -13.00 -3.15
CA SER A 8 6.80 -11.74 -3.83
C SER A 8 5.82 -11.44 -4.96
N LEU A 9 5.16 -12.48 -5.51
CA LEU A 9 4.20 -12.35 -6.61
C LEU A 9 2.79 -12.02 -6.15
N GLU A 10 2.45 -12.27 -4.87
CA GLU A 10 1.13 -11.95 -4.31
C GLU A 10 0.97 -10.44 -3.99
N VAL A 11 2.02 -9.64 -4.13
CA VAL A 11 2.00 -8.19 -3.86
C VAL A 11 2.56 -7.44 -5.06
N GLU A 12 1.95 -7.63 -6.23
CA GLU A 12 2.29 -6.83 -7.42
C GLU A 12 1.60 -5.47 -7.40
N SER A 13 2.35 -4.41 -7.75
CA SER A 13 1.97 -2.99 -7.68
C SER A 13 0.75 -2.55 -8.53
N PHE A 14 -0.06 -3.47 -9.05
CA PHE A 14 -1.24 -3.19 -9.86
C PHE A 14 -2.43 -4.11 -9.59
N GLU A 15 -2.33 -5.05 -8.65
CA GLU A 15 -3.51 -5.81 -8.21
C GLU A 15 -4.53 -4.84 -7.61
N GLY A 16 -5.62 -4.60 -8.33
CA GLY A 16 -6.70 -3.71 -7.88
C GLY A 16 -6.51 -2.21 -8.15
N HIS A 17 -5.72 -1.81 -9.17
CA HIS A 17 -5.66 -0.40 -9.63
C HIS A 17 -5.18 0.63 -8.58
N LEU A 18 -4.55 0.19 -7.50
CA LEU A 18 -3.91 1.05 -6.51
C LEU A 18 -2.39 1.02 -6.68
N LEU A 19 -1.75 2.17 -6.49
CA LEU A 19 -0.30 2.26 -6.35
C LEU A 19 0.15 1.63 -5.04
N GLU A 20 1.36 1.06 -5.04
CA GLU A 20 1.95 0.51 -3.82
C GLU A 20 2.09 1.57 -2.72
N ALA A 21 1.79 1.16 -1.50
CA ALA A 21 1.98 1.95 -0.29
C ALA A 21 3.44 2.44 -0.16
N PRO A 22 3.68 3.59 0.48
CA PRO A 22 5.04 4.03 0.77
C PRO A 22 5.76 3.01 1.66
N SER A 23 7.00 2.71 1.29
CA SER A 23 7.88 1.81 2.03
C SER A 23 8.80 2.61 2.94
N PHE A 24 8.88 2.18 4.20
CA PHE A 24 9.73 2.79 5.21
C PHE A 24 10.85 1.82 5.58
N THR A 25 12.04 2.36 5.78
CA THR A 25 13.21 1.63 6.27
C THR A 25 13.91 2.46 7.35
N LYS A 26 14.86 1.85 8.04
CA LYS A 26 15.67 2.55 9.05
C LYS A 26 16.49 3.67 8.37
N PRO A 27 16.75 4.80 9.06
CA PRO A 27 16.39 5.14 10.45
C PRO A 27 14.93 5.59 10.63
N SER A 28 14.44 5.59 11.88
CA SER A 28 13.05 5.95 12.22
C SER A 28 12.71 7.43 11.98
N ASP A 29 13.71 8.30 11.95
CA ASP A 29 13.60 9.68 11.49
C ASP A 29 14.66 9.92 10.41
N TYR A 30 14.22 10.39 9.25
CA TYR A 30 15.12 10.80 8.18
C TYR A 30 14.80 12.23 7.77
N LYS A 31 15.75 13.15 8.01
CA LYS A 31 15.62 14.58 7.67
C LYS A 31 14.34 15.23 8.25
N GLY A 32 13.93 14.86 9.46
CA GLY A 32 12.71 15.38 10.09
C GLY A 32 11.41 14.78 9.53
N SER A 33 11.50 13.77 8.65
CA SER A 33 10.37 12.95 8.21
C SER A 33 10.40 11.64 9.01
N GLY A 34 9.64 11.64 10.11
CA GLY A 34 9.47 10.48 10.97
C GLY A 34 8.62 9.39 10.32
N VAL A 35 8.98 8.13 10.57
CA VAL A 35 8.14 6.98 10.23
C VAL A 35 6.86 7.03 11.08
N VAL A 36 5.71 6.69 10.49
CA VAL A 36 4.44 6.65 11.23
C VAL A 36 4.56 5.68 12.40
N SER A 37 4.27 6.13 13.61
CA SER A 37 4.44 5.37 14.85
C SER A 37 3.76 4.00 14.86
N ALA A 38 2.70 3.83 14.07
CA ALA A 38 2.03 2.55 13.86
C ALA A 38 2.93 1.47 13.22
N PHE A 39 3.90 1.83 12.37
CA PHE A 39 4.87 0.89 11.80
C PHE A 39 5.90 0.39 12.83
N LEU A 40 6.07 1.11 13.94
CA LEU A 40 7.05 0.76 14.98
C LEU A 40 6.47 -0.19 16.04
N LYS A 41 5.15 -0.36 16.10
CA LYS A 41 4.45 -1.13 17.15
C LYS A 41 4.21 -2.61 16.83
N GLY A 42 4.58 -3.07 15.62
CA GLY A 42 4.44 -4.48 15.21
C GLY A 42 3.01 -4.99 15.00
N ASP A 43 1.99 -4.12 15.04
CA ASP A 43 0.59 -4.51 14.83
C ASP A 43 0.32 -4.73 13.33
N HIS A 44 0.46 -5.97 12.87
CA HIS A 44 0.33 -6.33 11.45
C HIS A 44 -1.04 -5.96 10.85
N ALA A 45 -2.13 -6.03 11.63
CA ALA A 45 -3.46 -5.68 11.16
C ALA A 45 -3.58 -4.17 10.93
N LYS A 46 -3.14 -3.37 11.90
CA LYS A 46 -3.11 -1.90 11.75
C LYS A 46 -2.15 -1.45 10.66
N ILE A 47 -0.99 -2.09 10.54
CA ILE A 47 0.00 -1.81 9.48
C ILE A 47 -0.61 -2.08 8.11
N ARG A 48 -1.32 -3.21 7.94
CA ARG A 48 -2.00 -3.53 6.67
C ARG A 48 -3.07 -2.49 6.33
N ALA A 49 -3.94 -2.14 7.28
CA ALA A 49 -4.97 -1.12 7.07
C ALA A 49 -4.36 0.25 6.73
N LEU A 50 -3.27 0.63 7.41
CA LEU A 50 -2.56 1.88 7.15
C LEU A 50 -1.92 1.89 5.76
N LYS A 51 -1.25 0.80 5.36
CA LYS A 51 -0.67 0.65 4.02
C LYS A 51 -1.75 0.78 2.95
N ASN A 52 -2.90 0.14 3.12
CA ASN A 52 -4.02 0.25 2.17
C ASN A 52 -4.53 1.69 2.05
N ASN A 53 -4.70 2.39 3.19
CA ASN A 53 -5.11 3.79 3.19
C ASN A 53 -4.07 4.71 2.52
N MET A 54 -2.78 4.48 2.77
CA MET A 54 -1.71 5.25 2.13
C MET A 54 -1.62 4.98 0.63
N ALA A 55 -1.77 3.73 0.20
CA ALA A 55 -1.87 3.35 -1.21
C ALA A 55 -3.04 4.05 -1.90
N PHE A 56 -4.21 4.06 -1.25
CA PHE A 56 -5.41 4.76 -1.73
C PHE A 56 -5.18 6.28 -1.88
N LEU A 57 -4.67 6.94 -0.84
CA LEU A 57 -4.39 8.39 -0.87
C LEU A 57 -3.33 8.75 -1.92
N LYS A 58 -2.27 7.95 -2.02
CA LYS A 58 -1.21 8.11 -3.02
C LYS A 58 -1.79 7.96 -4.44
N THR A 59 -2.61 6.94 -4.67
CA THR A 59 -3.26 6.73 -5.97
C THR A 59 -4.19 7.89 -6.31
N ARG A 60 -5.02 8.34 -5.38
CA ARG A 60 -5.92 9.48 -5.57
C ARG A 60 -5.18 10.76 -5.96
N PHE A 61 -4.03 11.02 -5.34
CA PHE A 61 -3.25 12.24 -5.58
C PHE A 61 -2.40 12.16 -6.86
N PHE A 62 -1.66 11.06 -7.05
CA PHE A 62 -0.68 10.94 -8.15
C PHE A 62 -1.26 10.33 -9.43
N ARG A 63 -2.28 9.49 -9.32
CA ARG A 63 -2.90 8.74 -10.42
C ARG A 63 -4.43 8.74 -10.31
N PRO A 64 -5.08 9.91 -10.42
CA PRO A 64 -6.54 10.01 -10.37
C PRO A 64 -7.22 9.18 -11.48
N ASP A 65 -6.51 8.89 -12.57
CA ASP A 65 -6.94 8.01 -13.65
C ASP A 65 -7.06 6.54 -13.21
N LEU A 66 -6.14 6.04 -12.36
CA LEU A 66 -6.22 4.71 -11.76
C LEU A 66 -7.26 4.68 -10.64
N TYR A 67 -7.31 5.73 -9.83
CA TYR A 67 -8.29 5.89 -8.76
C TYR A 67 -9.73 5.72 -9.25
N ARG A 68 -10.07 6.35 -10.39
CA ARG A 68 -11.41 6.22 -10.98
C ARG A 68 -11.77 4.79 -11.40
N LYS A 69 -10.78 3.96 -11.74
CA LYS A 69 -10.97 2.54 -12.07
C LYS A 69 -11.10 1.68 -10.81
N PHE A 70 -10.49 2.11 -9.70
CA PHE A 70 -10.62 1.45 -8.41
C PHE A 70 -12.02 1.62 -7.80
N GLU A 71 -12.69 2.76 -8.00
CA GLU A 71 -14.05 3.02 -7.49
C GLU A 71 -15.16 2.14 -8.11
N SER A 72 -14.83 1.24 -9.03
CA SER A 72 -15.75 0.22 -9.54
C SER A 72 -15.46 -1.19 -9.01
N PRO A 73 -15.54 -1.48 -7.69
CA PRO A 73 -16.06 -2.76 -7.27
C PRO A 73 -17.57 -2.60 -7.26
N THR A 74 -18.22 -2.90 -8.38
CA THR A 74 -19.65 -3.19 -8.37
C THR A 74 -19.86 -4.19 -7.24
N LYS A 75 -20.51 -3.77 -6.16
CA LYS A 75 -21.00 -4.68 -5.14
C LYS A 75 -22.07 -5.52 -5.82
N GLU A 76 -21.69 -6.60 -6.48
CA GLU A 76 -22.62 -7.70 -6.72
C GLU A 76 -22.93 -8.28 -5.34
N LYS A 77 -24.01 -7.74 -4.76
CA LYS A 77 -24.77 -8.41 -3.73
C LYS A 77 -25.30 -9.70 -4.37
N THR A 78 -24.87 -10.85 -3.89
CA THR A 78 -25.66 -12.09 -3.93
C THR A 78 -25.51 -12.76 -2.58
#